data_AF-A0A256ZRQ6-F1
#
_entry.id   AF-A0A256ZRQ6-F1
#
_cell.length_a   1.000
_cell.length_b   1.000
_cell.length_c   1.000
_cell.angle_alpha   90.00
_cell.angle_beta   90.00
_cell.angle_gamma   90.00
#
_symmetry.space_group_name_H-M   'P 1'
#
loop_
_entity.id
_entity.type
_entity.pdbx_description
1 polymer ?
#
loop_
_entity_poly.entity_id
_entity_poly.type
_entity_poly.pdbx_seq_one_letter_code
_entity_poly.pdbx_strand_id
1 'polypeptide(L)'
;MNALKQFVSFIPKDERIKLFVNFYREYGFSSREVAKILGINIRRVYFYLPNKKRKIRNYPNDEITYLILKNFLEKNPKKAFIYLRDIYNRFNKLRTTIILKEVHHEINKLYDIML
;
A
#
# COMPACT_ATOMS: atom_id res chain seq x y z
N MET A 1 -16.62 3.89 8.57
CA MET A 1 -15.96 2.93 7.65
C MET A 1 -14.49 3.35 7.59
N ASN A 2 -13.50 2.46 7.81
CA ASN A 2 -12.10 2.88 7.98
C ASN A 2 -11.53 3.48 6.68
N ALA A 3 -11.25 4.79 6.67
CA ALA A 3 -10.63 5.60 5.61
C ALA A 3 -9.67 4.82 4.70
N LEU A 4 -8.75 4.10 5.34
CA LEU A 4 -7.68 3.37 4.69
C LEU A 4 -8.20 2.19 3.86
N LYS A 5 -9.25 1.49 4.33
CA LYS A 5 -9.88 0.40 3.56
C LYS A 5 -10.56 0.92 2.30
N GLN A 6 -11.21 2.09 2.38
CA GLN A 6 -11.78 2.73 1.20
C GLN A 6 -10.67 3.13 0.21
N PHE A 7 -9.62 3.81 0.68
CA PHE A 7 -8.50 4.22 -0.17
C PHE A 7 -7.88 3.05 -0.94
N VAL A 8 -7.65 1.93 -0.26
CA VAL A 8 -7.05 0.73 -0.85
C VAL A 8 -7.82 0.19 -2.06
N SER A 9 -9.16 0.25 -2.02
CA SER A 9 -10.00 -0.20 -3.14
C SER A 9 -9.74 0.59 -4.43
N PHE A 10 -9.24 1.82 -4.32
CA PHE A 10 -8.92 2.69 -5.47
C PHE A 10 -7.50 2.54 -5.99
N ILE A 11 -6.60 1.85 -5.26
CA ILE A 11 -5.21 1.65 -5.71
C ILE A 11 -5.19 0.62 -6.85
N PRO A 12 -4.69 0.95 -8.05
CA PRO A 12 -4.59 -0.02 -9.13
C PRO A 12 -3.60 -1.14 -8.84
N LYS A 13 -3.84 -2.30 -9.46
CA LYS A 13 -3.05 -3.52 -9.28
C LYS A 13 -1.53 -3.28 -9.37
N ASP A 14 -1.08 -2.53 -10.37
CA ASP A 14 0.36 -2.28 -10.56
C ASP A 14 0.97 -1.40 -9.47
N GLU A 15 0.19 -0.46 -8.92
CA GLU A 15 0.63 0.34 -7.77
C GLU A 15 0.67 -0.53 -6.49
N ARG A 16 -0.28 -1.46 -6.29
CA ARG A 16 -0.23 -2.39 -5.15
C ARG A 16 1.06 -3.23 -5.11
N ILE A 17 1.62 -3.57 -6.27
CA ILE A 17 2.92 -4.26 -6.34
C ILE A 17 4.06 -3.32 -5.97
N LYS A 18 4.06 -2.08 -6.46
CA LYS A 18 5.09 -1.09 -6.07
C LYS A 18 5.07 -0.82 -4.58
N LEU A 19 3.87 -0.67 -4.01
CA LEU A 19 3.64 -0.58 -2.57
C LEU A 19 4.23 -1.78 -1.84
N PHE A 20 3.89 -3.00 -2.28
CA PHE A 20 4.42 -4.22 -1.69
C PHE A 20 5.96 -4.28 -1.75
N VAL A 21 6.57 -3.92 -2.87
CA VAL A 21 8.04 -3.92 -3.03
C VAL A 21 8.70 -2.88 -2.12
N ASN A 22 8.11 -1.69 -1.98
CA ASN A 22 8.59 -0.68 -1.05
C ASN A 22 8.50 -1.16 0.39
N PHE A 23 7.36 -1.74 0.79
CA PHE A 23 7.18 -2.37 2.09
C PHE A 23 8.21 -3.50 2.32
N TYR A 24 8.39 -4.39 1.35
CA TYR A 24 9.35 -5.50 1.42
C TYR A 24 10.79 -5.03 1.68
N ARG A 25 11.16 -3.86 1.12
CA ARG A 25 12.46 -3.22 1.35
C ARG A 25 12.61 -2.69 2.78
N GLU A 26 11.56 -2.11 3.37
CA GLU A 26 11.61 -1.62 4.76
C GLU A 26 11.83 -2.74 5.78
N TYR A 27 11.44 -3.96 5.45
CA TYR A 27 11.65 -5.16 6.26
C TYR A 27 12.83 -6.01 5.74
N GLY A 28 13.85 -5.35 5.19
CA GLY A 28 15.15 -5.98 4.91
C GLY A 28 15.11 -7.10 3.86
N PHE A 29 14.12 -7.10 2.96
CA PHE A 29 13.94 -8.14 1.95
C PHE A 29 13.73 -9.54 2.55
N SER A 30 13.13 -9.65 3.73
CA SER A 30 12.87 -10.93 4.40
C SER A 30 11.46 -11.45 4.08
N SER A 31 11.37 -12.45 3.21
CA SER A 31 10.08 -13.09 2.87
C SER A 31 9.38 -13.72 4.08
N ARG A 32 10.15 -14.28 5.02
CA ARG A 32 9.62 -14.89 6.24
C ARG A 32 9.06 -13.84 7.19
N GLU A 33 9.77 -12.74 7.36
CA GLU A 33 9.35 -11.63 8.23
C GLU A 33 8.10 -10.95 7.67
N VAL A 34 8.09 -10.65 6.37
CA VAL A 34 6.93 -10.06 5.69
C VAL A 34 5.71 -10.98 5.74
N ALA A 35 5.89 -12.30 5.58
CA ALA A 35 4.79 -13.25 5.74
C ALA A 35 4.20 -13.24 7.16
N LYS A 36 5.08 -13.21 8.19
CA LYS A 36 4.68 -13.13 9.60
C LYS A 36 3.90 -11.85 9.89
N ILE A 37 4.41 -10.69 9.47
CA ILE A 37 3.79 -9.38 9.73
C ILE A 37 2.43 -9.26 9.05
N LEU A 38 2.33 -9.72 7.80
CA LEU A 38 1.08 -9.67 7.05
C LEU A 38 0.11 -10.81 7.43
N GLY A 39 0.52 -11.76 8.28
CA GLY A 39 -0.29 -12.91 8.65
C GLY A 39 -0.66 -13.81 7.46
N ILE A 40 0.21 -13.90 6.45
CA ILE A 40 -0.05 -14.67 5.22
C ILE A 40 0.91 -15.85 5.06
N ASN A 41 0.49 -16.82 4.24
CA ASN A 41 1.39 -17.88 3.80
C ASN A 41 2.59 -17.29 3.01
N ILE A 42 3.81 -17.72 3.34
CA ILE A 42 5.04 -17.27 2.66
C ILE A 42 5.01 -17.45 1.14
N ARG A 43 4.27 -18.44 0.60
CA ARG A 43 4.08 -18.60 -0.85
C ARG A 43 3.42 -17.38 -1.49
N ARG A 44 2.50 -16.70 -0.80
CA ARG A 44 1.86 -15.48 -1.30
C ARG A 44 2.87 -14.34 -1.44
N VAL A 45 3.84 -14.22 -0.54
CA VAL A 45 4.93 -13.24 -0.66
C VAL A 45 5.69 -13.43 -1.98
N TYR A 46 6.05 -14.67 -2.32
CA TYR A 46 6.73 -14.96 -3.58
C TYR A 46 5.89 -14.70 -4.83
N PHE A 47 4.56 -14.66 -4.74
CA PHE A 47 3.71 -14.31 -5.88
C PHE A 47 3.72 -12.82 -6.21
N TYR A 48 3.98 -11.97 -5.21
CA TYR A 48 4.02 -10.52 -5.33
C TYR A 48 5.42 -9.98 -5.67
N LEU A 49 6.47 -10.78 -5.44
CA LEU A 49 7.84 -10.38 -5.75
C LEU A 49 8.09 -10.41 -7.27
N PRO A 50 8.53 -9.29 -7.88
CA PRO A 50 8.95 -9.29 -9.27
C PRO A 50 10.24 -10.11 -9.40
N ASN A 51 10.25 -11.10 -10.28
CA ASN A 51 11.42 -11.97 -10.48
C ASN A 51 11.99 -11.71 -11.88
N LYS A 52 13.32 -11.63 -12.03
CA LYS A 52 13.99 -11.23 -13.29
C LYS A 52 13.57 -12.07 -14.51
N LYS A 53 13.10 -13.31 -14.29
CA LYS A 53 12.70 -14.26 -15.34
C LYS A 53 11.18 -14.54 -15.41
N ARG A 54 10.36 -14.04 -14.48
CA ARG A 54 8.93 -14.38 -14.41
C ARG A 54 8.07 -13.13 -14.25
N LYS A 55 7.00 -13.05 -15.04
CA LYS A 55 5.90 -12.09 -14.82
C LYS A 55 5.33 -12.27 -13.42
N ILE A 56 4.87 -11.17 -12.82
CA ILE A 56 4.14 -11.17 -11.54
C ILE A 56 3.02 -12.22 -11.64
N ARG A 57 2.99 -13.16 -10.68
CA ARG A 57 2.04 -14.28 -10.71
C ARG A 57 0.68 -13.86 -10.16
N ASN A 58 0.67 -12.95 -9.20
CA ASN A 58 -0.55 -12.44 -8.61
C ASN A 58 -0.36 -11.03 -8.04
N TYR A 59 -1.46 -10.33 -7.83
CA TYR A 59 -1.50 -9.00 -7.24
C TYR A 59 -2.07 -9.05 -5.82
N PRO A 60 -1.59 -8.21 -4.90
CA PRO A 60 -2.25 -8.03 -3.61
C PRO A 60 -3.72 -7.61 -3.80
N ASN A 61 -4.65 -8.34 -3.17
CA ASN A 61 -6.05 -7.91 -3.09
C ASN A 61 -6.20 -6.75 -2.09
N ASP A 62 -7.42 -6.25 -1.91
CA ASP A 62 -7.69 -5.10 -1.05
C ASP A 62 -7.30 -5.37 0.41
N GLU A 63 -7.61 -6.57 0.91
CA GLU A 63 -7.27 -6.97 2.27
C GLU A 63 -5.74 -6.96 2.51
N ILE A 64 -4.98 -7.60 1.62
CA ILE A 64 -3.52 -7.64 1.74
C ILE A 64 -2.93 -6.24 1.55
N THR A 65 -3.48 -5.44 0.65
CA THR A 65 -3.00 -4.07 0.41
C THR A 65 -3.26 -3.17 1.62
N TYR A 66 -4.39 -3.35 2.29
CA TYR A 66 -4.68 -2.70 3.56
C TYR A 66 -3.67 -3.09 4.64
N LEU A 67 -3.38 -4.39 4.79
CA LEU A 67 -2.39 -4.87 5.77
C LEU A 67 -0.98 -4.33 5.47
N ILE A 68 -0.60 -4.27 4.20
CA ILE A 68 0.68 -3.67 3.79
C ILE A 68 0.72 -2.20 4.21
N LEU A 69 -0.28 -1.40 3.85
CA LEU A 69 -0.30 0.02 4.18
C LEU A 69 -0.33 0.28 5.68
N LYS A 70 -1.14 -0.48 6.42
CA LYS A 70 -1.22 -0.37 7.89
C LYS A 70 0.16 -0.57 8.52
N ASN A 71 0.82 -1.67 8.21
CA ASN A 71 2.14 -1.99 8.78
C ASN A 71 3.23 -1.04 8.25
N PHE A 72 3.13 -0.57 7.00
CA PHE A 72 4.08 0.40 6.46
C PHE A 72 3.96 1.76 7.17
N LEU A 73 2.74 2.22 7.45
CA LEU A 73 2.52 3.45 8.23
C LEU A 73 3.10 3.31 9.65
N GLU A 74 2.95 2.15 10.29
CA GLU A 74 3.54 1.90 11.61
C GLU A 74 5.09 1.86 11.57
N LYS A 75 5.68 1.26 10.54
CA LYS A 75 7.14 1.10 10.41
C LYS A 75 7.86 2.37 9.95
N ASN A 76 7.31 3.05 8.95
CA ASN A 76 7.90 4.22 8.32
C ASN A 76 6.81 5.18 7.80
N PRO A 77 6.18 5.95 8.69
CA PRO A 77 5.00 6.75 8.36
C PRO A 77 5.28 7.79 7.29
N LYS A 78 6.46 8.45 7.35
CA LYS A 78 6.86 9.47 6.37
C LYS A 78 6.91 8.90 4.95
N LYS A 79 7.53 7.73 4.77
CA LYS A 79 7.66 7.11 3.44
C LYS A 79 6.32 6.56 2.95
N ALA A 80 5.54 5.94 3.82
CA ALA A 80 4.19 5.48 3.51
C ALA A 80 3.29 6.64 3.09
N PHE A 81 3.37 7.79 3.77
CA PHE A 81 2.61 8.99 3.41
C PHE A 81 3.01 9.56 2.05
N ILE A 82 4.32 9.68 1.76
CA ILE A 82 4.78 10.13 0.43
C ILE A 82 4.19 9.23 -0.66
N TYR A 83 4.20 7.92 -0.44
CA TYR A 83 3.61 6.97 -1.38
C TYR A 83 2.10 7.17 -1.57
N LEU A 84 1.34 7.35 -0.47
CA LEU A 84 -0.09 7.65 -0.51
C LEU A 84 -0.38 8.95 -1.25
N ARG A 85 0.40 10.00 -1.00
CA ARG A 85 0.29 11.30 -1.66
C ARG A 85 0.59 11.21 -3.16
N ASP A 86 1.60 10.44 -3.55
CA ASP A 86 1.98 10.29 -4.96
C ASP A 86 0.94 9.48 -5.74
N ILE A 87 0.38 8.40 -5.14
CA ILE A 87 -0.81 7.72 -5.64
C ILE A 87 -1.94 8.73 -5.80
N TYR A 88 -2.27 9.44 -4.73
CA TYR A 88 -3.35 10.41 -4.72
C TYR A 88 -3.19 11.42 -5.85
N ASN A 89 -2.03 12.09 -5.97
CA ASN A 89 -1.77 13.08 -7.02
C ASN A 89 -1.88 12.50 -8.43
N ARG A 90 -1.42 11.25 -8.64
CA ARG A 90 -1.54 10.57 -9.92
C ARG A 90 -3.00 10.28 -10.26
N PHE A 91 -3.82 9.87 -9.28
CA PHE A 91 -5.23 9.54 -9.52
C PHE A 91 -6.17 10.75 -9.48
N ASN A 92 -5.87 11.78 -8.71
CA ASN A 92 -6.62 13.05 -8.73
C ASN A 92 -6.46 13.76 -10.07
N LYS A 93 -5.27 13.67 -10.70
CA LYS A 93 -5.05 14.12 -12.08
C LYS A 93 -5.84 13.31 -13.11
N LEU A 94 -6.22 12.07 -12.80
CA LEU A 94 -6.97 11.17 -13.67
C LEU A 94 -8.48 11.15 -13.39
N ARG A 95 -8.94 11.64 -12.23
CA ARG A 95 -10.34 11.61 -11.78
C ARG A 95 -10.66 12.85 -10.94
N THR A 96 -10.95 13.95 -11.61
CA THR A 96 -11.88 14.96 -11.09
C THR A 96 -13.27 14.34 -11.00
N THR A 97 -13.61 13.63 -9.91
CA THR A 97 -14.98 13.57 -9.37
C THR A 97 -15.05 12.85 -8.00
N ILE A 98 -15.28 13.66 -6.96
CA ILE A 98 -16.06 13.41 -5.74
C ILE A 98 -15.46 12.46 -4.68
N ILE A 99 -14.97 11.25 -5.01
CA ILE A 99 -14.61 10.24 -4.00
C ILE A 99 -13.31 10.56 -3.23
N LEU A 100 -12.35 11.20 -3.90
CA LEU A 100 -11.05 11.51 -3.30
C LEU A 100 -11.11 12.64 -2.27
N LYS A 101 -12.19 13.45 -2.25
CA LYS A 101 -12.32 14.62 -1.36
C LYS A 101 -12.58 14.23 0.09
N GLU A 102 -13.37 13.18 0.33
CA GLU A 102 -13.62 12.64 1.68
C GLU A 102 -12.35 11.99 2.25
N VAL A 103 -11.70 11.16 1.44
CA VAL A 103 -10.43 10.51 1.82
C VAL A 103 -9.30 11.53 2.01
N HIS A 104 -9.31 12.64 1.25
CA HIS A 104 -8.36 13.74 1.41
C HIS A 104 -8.42 14.37 2.80
N HIS A 105 -9.63 14.61 3.32
CA HIS A 105 -9.79 15.18 4.65
C HIS A 105 -9.27 14.22 5.74
N GLU A 106 -9.46 12.92 5.58
CA GLU A 106 -8.98 11.91 6.53
C GLU A 106 -7.46 11.72 6.47
N ILE A 107 -6.84 11.77 5.28
CA ILE A 107 -5.38 11.70 5.12
C ILE A 107 -4.71 12.96 5.71
N ASN A 108 -5.28 14.15 5.50
CA ASN A 108 -4.75 15.37 6.10
C ASN A 108 -4.93 15.37 7.63
N LYS A 109 -6.07 14.90 8.15
CA LYS A 109 -6.24 14.71 9.60
C LYS A 109 -5.19 13.75 10.19
N LEU A 110 -4.86 12.68 9.48
CA LEU A 110 -3.77 11.78 9.88
C LEU A 110 -2.42 12.50 9.90
N TYR A 111 -2.16 13.43 8.98
CA TYR A 111 -0.94 14.24 8.96
C TYR A 111 -0.88 15.20 10.16
N ASP A 112 -1.97 15.89 10.46
CA ASP A 112 -2.04 16.87 11.56
C ASP A 112 -1.93 16.20 12.95
N ILE A 113 -2.30 14.93 13.09
CA ILE A 113 -2.13 14.15 14.34
C ILE A 113 -0.67 13.69 14.53
N MET A 114 0.13 13.64 13.47
CA MET A 114 1.49 13.11 13.49
C MET A 114 2.57 14.18 13.59
N LEU A 115 2.20 15.47 13.54
CA LEU A 115 3.04 16.63 13.85
C LEU A 115 2.81 17.08 15.29
#